data_AF-A0A6N7C1X0-F1
#
_entry.id   AF-A0A6N7C1X0-F1
#
_cell.length_a   1.000
_cell.length_b   1.000
_cell.length_c   1.000
_cell.angle_alpha   90.00
_cell.angle_beta   90.00
_cell.angle_gamma   90.00
#
_symmetry.space_group_name_H-M   'P 1'
#
loop_
_entity.id
_entity.type
_entity.pdbx_description
1 polymer ?
#
loop_
_entity_poly.entity_id
_entity_poly.type
_entity_poly.pdbx_seq_one_letter_code
_entity_poly.pdbx_strand_id
1 'polypeptide(L)' 'MKIAVVGIGYVGISSALSLAQNNEFVAVDIDKK' A
#
# COMPACT_ATOMS: atom_id res chain seq x y z
N MET A 1 9.73 6.90 -6.00
CA MET A 1 9.26 7.76 -4.88
C MET A 1 8.93 6.88 -3.67
N LYS A 2 8.91 7.43 -2.45
CA LYS A 2 8.44 6.71 -1.25
C LYS A 2 6.96 7.02 -1.01
N ILE A 3 6.14 5.98 -0.95
CA ILE A 3 4.68 6.10 -0.86
C ILE A 3 4.20 5.40 0.41
N ALA A 4 3.37 6.07 1.21
CA ALA A 4 2.70 5.44 2.35
C ALA A 4 1.26 5.11 1.97
N VAL A 5 0.86 3.85 2.17
CA VAL A 5 -0.51 3.38 1.92
C VAL A 5 -1.13 2.99 3.25
N VAL A 6 -2.18 3.71 3.67
CA VAL A 6 -2.88 3.48 4.94
C VAL A 6 -4.17 2.73 4.66
N GLY A 7 -4.26 1.49 5.15
CA GLY A 7 -5.32 0.53 4.85
C GLY A 7 -4.91 -0.47 3.77
N ILE A 8 -4.80 -1.75 4.12
CA ILE A 8 -4.44 -2.88 3.23
C ILE A 8 -5.67 -3.65 2.73
N GLY A 9 -6.84 -3.00 2.67
CA GLY A 9 -7.99 -3.54 1.97
C GLY A 9 -7.77 -3.66 0.46
N TYR A 10 -8.76 -4.20 -0.25
CA TYR A 10 -8.68 -4.43 -1.69
C TYR A 10 -8.32 -3.16 -2.50
N VAL A 11 -8.84 -1.99 -2.11
CA VAL A 11 -8.52 -0.69 -2.75
C VAL A 11 -7.07 -0.29 -2.48
N GLY A 12 -6.63 -0.41 -1.22
CA GLY A 12 -5.29 -0.04 -0.81
C GLY A 12 -4.23 -0.88 -1.50
N ILE A 13 -4.39 -2.21 -1.50
CA ILE A 13 -3.44 -3.12 -2.14
C ILE A 13 -3.46 -2.99 -3.67
N SER A 14 -4.62 -2.88 -4.32
CA SER A 14 -4.67 -2.74 -5.79
C SER A 14 -3.95 -1.47 -6.27
N SER A 15 -4.15 -0.36 -5.56
CA SER A 15 -3.46 0.90 -5.83
C SER A 15 -1.96 0.78 -5.53
N ALA A 16 -1.59 0.16 -4.40
CA ALA A 16 -0.20 -0.02 -4.00
C ALA A 16 0.59 -0.86 -5.01
N LEU A 17 0.01 -1.98 -5.48
CA LEU A 17 0.65 -2.88 -6.45
C LEU A 17 0.91 -2.20 -7.79
N SER A 18 -0.03 -1.39 -8.28
CA SER A 18 0.19 -0.63 -9.51
C SER A 18 1.32 0.39 -9.34
N LEU A 19 1.38 1.07 -8.19
CA LEU A 19 2.41 2.06 -7.89
C LEU A 19 3.78 1.41 -7.60
N ALA A 20 3.81 0.17 -7.09
CA ALA A 20 5.01 -0.57 -6.72
C ALA A 20 5.93 -0.90 -7.90
N GLN A 21 5.39 -0.86 -9.13
CA GLN A 21 6.18 -1.10 -10.34
C GLN A 21 7.31 -0.08 -10.54
N ASN A 22 7.14 1.14 -10.01
CA ASN A 22 8.10 2.22 -10.19
C ASN A 22 8.46 2.93 -8.87
N ASN A 23 7.93 2.47 -7.74
CA ASN A 23 8.06 3.13 -6.45
C ASN A 23 8.20 2.11 -5.32
N GLU A 24 8.87 2.54 -4.25
CA GLU A 24 8.92 1.80 -3.00
C GLU A 24 7.76 2.29 -2.12
N PHE A 25 7.02 1.36 -1.51
CA PHE A 25 5.91 1.73 -0.63
C PHE A 25 5.96 1.00 0.69
N VAL A 26 5.41 1.65 1.73
CA VAL A 26 5.17 1.07 3.04
C VAL A 26 3.66 1.00 3.24
N ALA A 27 3.16 -0.20 3.48
CA ALA A 27 1.77 -0.42 3.87
C ALA A 27 1.64 -0.33 5.39
N VAL A 28 0.59 0.35 5.84
CA VAL A 28 0.23 0.48 7.25
C VAL A 28 -1.22 0.09 7.40
N ASP A 29 -1.52 -0.85 8.29
CA ASP A 29 -2.88 -1.16 8.72
C ASP A 29 -2.93 -1.19 10.25
N ILE A 30 -4.13 -0.96 10.78
CA ILE A 30 -4.45 -1.05 12.20
C ILE A 30 -5.08 -2.39 12.55
N ASP A 31 -5.62 -3.11 11.56
CA ASP A 31 -6.06 -4.48 11.73
C ASP A 31 -4.85 -5.39 11.86
N LYS A 32 -4.82 -6.15 12.95
CA LYS A 32 -3.68 -6.97 13.36
C LYS A 32 -3.81 -8.42 12.90
N LYS A 33 -4.94 -8.75 12.26
CA LYS A 33 -5.22 -10.09 11.74
C LYS A 33 -4.32 -10.48 10.58
#